data_AF-A0A553G8I3-F1
#
_entry.id   AF-A0A553G8I3-F1
#
_cell.length_a   1.000
_cell.length_b   1.000
_cell.length_c   1.000
_cell.angle_alpha   90.00
_cell.angle_beta   90.00
_cell.angle_gamma   90.00
#
_symmetry.space_group_name_H-M   'P 1'
#
loop_
_entity.id
_entity.type
_entity.pdbx_description
1 polymer ?
#
loop_
_entity_poly.entity_id
_entity_poly.type
_entity_poly.pdbx_seq_one_letter_code
_entity_poly.pdbx_strand_id
1 'polypeptide(L)'
;MGFVLAKSGLEIETQENRMRRYISILGYVSGKWIEIPELDYVTIVRVKMTSKKYQASGAIYVQAPSSKVKYRVNLATKDRRNRVVKVLTSEKDEAISEALKIGEALNLNVLDSTSHNQKWIKTSANNGSIA
;
A
#
# COMPACT_ATOMS: atom_id res chain seq x y z
N MET A 1 34.60 1.48 1.67
CA MET A 1 33.20 1.23 1.30
C MET A 1 32.32 1.73 2.43
N GLY A 2 31.61 2.84 2.25
CA GLY A 2 30.67 3.35 3.25
C GLY A 2 29.26 2.82 2.97
N PHE A 3 28.53 2.45 4.02
CA PHE A 3 27.12 2.09 3.92
C PHE A 3 26.28 3.24 4.48
N VAL A 4 25.19 3.60 3.78
CA VAL A 4 24.24 4.61 4.24
C VAL A 4 22.91 3.92 4.51
N LEU A 5 22.40 4.05 5.74
CA LEU A 5 21.05 3.59 6.09
C LEU A 5 20.03 4.63 5.61
N ALA A 6 19.20 4.21 4.67
CA ALA A 6 18.03 4.94 4.22
C ALA A 6 16.76 4.11 4.45
N LYS A 7 15.71 4.74 4.99
CA LYS A 7 14.36 4.18 5.14
C LYS A 7 13.39 5.03 4.36
N SER A 8 12.30 4.45 3.87
CA SER A 8 11.21 5.22 3.25
C SER A 8 9.87 4.62 3.64
N GLY A 9 8.84 5.45 3.72
CA GLY A 9 7.53 5.03 4.18
C GLY A 9 6.42 6.00 3.83
N LEU A 10 5.21 5.66 4.26
CA LEU A 10 4.03 6.51 4.25
C LEU A 10 3.63 6.75 5.71
N GLU A 11 3.48 8.01 6.07
CA GLU A 11 2.89 8.44 7.34
C GLU A 11 1.52 9.03 7.08
N ILE A 12 0.56 8.70 7.96
CA ILE A 12 -0.82 9.14 7.90
C ILE A 12 -1.13 9.72 9.29
N GLU A 13 -1.38 11.02 9.34
CA GLU A 13 -1.82 11.73 10.53
C GLU A 13 -3.33 11.87 10.48
N THR A 14 -4.02 11.15 11.37
CA THR A 14 -5.48 11.09 11.38
C THR A 14 -6.10 12.31 12.03
N GLN A 15 -5.38 12.99 12.95
CA GLN A 15 -5.90 14.16 13.66
C GLN A 15 -5.95 15.39 12.75
N GLU A 16 -4.90 15.63 11.97
CA GLU A 16 -4.81 16.78 11.05
C GLU A 16 -5.24 16.42 9.62
N ASN A 17 -5.60 15.16 9.37
CA ASN A 17 -5.96 14.61 8.07
C ASN A 17 -4.89 14.91 6.99
N ARG A 18 -3.63 14.62 7.31
CA ARG A 18 -2.48 14.83 6.42
C ARG A 18 -1.68 13.56 6.25
N MET A 19 -1.13 13.34 5.08
CA MET A 19 -0.22 12.23 4.80
C MET A 19 1.07 12.73 4.19
N ARG A 20 2.16 12.00 4.41
CA ARG A 20 3.41 12.24 3.69
C ARG A 20 4.10 10.95 3.30
N ARG A 21 4.70 10.94 2.12
CA ARG A 21 5.78 9.99 1.83
C ARG A 21 7.07 10.60 2.33
N TYR A 22 7.81 9.83 3.11
CA TYR A 22 9.07 10.29 3.66
C TYR A 22 10.21 9.37 3.24
N ILE A 23 11.40 9.95 3.19
CA ILE A 23 12.67 9.27 3.09
C ILE A 23 13.49 9.74 4.29
N SER A 24 13.97 8.79 5.10
CA SER A 24 14.86 9.03 6.22
C SER A 24 16.26 8.56 5.86
N ILE A 25 17.26 9.44 5.91
CA ILE A 25 18.67 9.10 5.67
C ILE A 25 19.45 9.50 6.91
N LEU A 26 20.15 8.53 7.54
CA LEU A 26 20.96 8.78 8.74
C LEU A 26 20.19 9.50 9.87
N GLY A 27 18.88 9.23 9.99
CA GLY A 27 18.00 9.85 11.00
C GLY A 27 17.29 11.14 10.55
N TYR A 28 17.74 11.79 9.47
CA TYR A 28 17.07 12.97 8.91
C TYR A 28 15.88 12.56 8.04
N VAL A 29 14.67 12.95 8.43
CA VAL A 29 13.42 12.65 7.70
C VAL A 29 13.07 13.81 6.77
N SER A 30 12.94 13.52 5.47
CA SER A 30 12.46 14.48 4.47
C SER A 30 11.21 13.93 3.77
N GLY A 31 10.18 14.77 3.64
CA GLY A 31 8.92 14.42 3.00
C GLY A 31 7.93 15.58 3.05
N LYS A 32 7.13 15.75 2.00
CA LYS A 32 6.11 16.80 1.94
C LYS A 32 4.80 16.28 2.51
N TRP A 33 4.26 17.00 3.49
CA TRP A 33 2.89 16.81 3.96
C TRP A 33 1.92 17.28 2.87
N ILE A 34 0.94 16.44 2.59
CA ILE A 34 -0.19 16.73 1.71
C ILE A 34 -1.47 16.41 2.48
N GLU A 35 -2.52 17.19 2.25
CA GLU A 35 -3.84 16.89 2.81
C GLU A 35 -4.35 15.56 2.28
N ILE A 36 -4.94 14.75 3.17
CA ILE A 36 -5.54 13.47 2.82
C ILE A 36 -6.86 13.78 2.09
N PRO A 37 -7.01 13.38 0.82
CA PRO A 37 -8.30 13.43 0.17
C PRO A 37 -9.28 12.52 0.90
N GLU A 38 -10.57 12.87 0.89
CA GLU A 38 -11.61 12.09 1.59
C GLU A 38 -11.53 10.60 1.21
N LEU A 39 -11.24 9.75 2.21
CA LEU A 39 -11.05 8.32 2.04
C LEU A 39 -12.40 7.60 2.00
N ASP A 40 -12.50 6.56 1.17
CA ASP A 40 -13.76 5.82 0.97
C ASP A 40 -13.64 4.39 1.54
N TYR A 41 -12.60 3.65 1.14
CA TYR A 41 -12.34 2.29 1.62
C TYR A 41 -10.86 1.90 1.44
N VAL A 42 -10.44 0.85 2.14
CA VAL A 42 -9.15 0.20 1.92
C VAL A 42 -9.34 -0.93 0.91
N THR A 43 -8.43 -1.11 -0.05
CA THR A 43 -8.53 -2.21 -1.03
C THR A 43 -7.24 -2.98 -1.17
N ILE A 44 -7.39 -4.30 -1.33
CA ILE A 44 -6.29 -5.23 -1.55
C ILE A 44 -6.40 -5.77 -2.98
N VAL A 45 -5.36 -5.56 -3.79
CA VAL A 45 -5.33 -5.98 -5.19
C VAL A 45 -4.15 -6.91 -5.47
N ARG A 46 -4.41 -7.96 -6.25
CA ARG A 46 -3.37 -8.85 -6.75
C ARG A 46 -2.54 -8.14 -7.83
N VAL A 47 -1.22 -8.09 -7.66
CA VAL A 47 -0.28 -7.49 -8.61
C VAL A 47 0.75 -8.51 -9.07
N LYS A 48 1.01 -8.56 -10.38
CA LYS A 48 2.13 -9.32 -10.95
C LYS A 48 3.35 -8.40 -10.98
N MET A 49 4.40 -8.79 -10.27
CA MET A 49 5.68 -8.09 -10.30
C MET A 49 6.51 -8.68 -11.43
N THR A 50 6.71 -7.90 -12.49
CA THR A 50 7.59 -8.24 -13.61
C THR A 50 8.94 -7.57 -13.37
N SER A 51 9.93 -8.34 -12.90
CA SER A 51 11.30 -7.83 -12.77
C SER A 51 12.06 -8.10 -14.07
N LYS A 52 12.49 -7.04 -14.76
CA LYS A 52 13.53 -7.17 -15.79
C LYS A 52 14.84 -7.42 -15.06
N LYS A 53 15.31 -8.67 -15.04
CA LYS A 53 16.68 -8.96 -14.63
C LYS A 53 17.59 -8.40 -15.74
N TYR A 54 18.63 -7.68 -15.37
CA TYR A 54 19.73 -7.35 -16.28
C TYR A 54 20.92 -8.13 -15.75
N GLN A 55 21.21 -9.29 -16.34
CA GLN A 55 22.47 -9.97 -16.07
C GLN A 55 23.53 -9.40 -17.01
N ALA A 56 24.64 -8.94 -16.44
CA ALA A 56 25.83 -8.58 -17.20
C ALA A 56 26.51 -9.87 -17.68
N SER A 57 26.07 -10.44 -18.80
CA SER A 57 26.74 -11.54 -19.47
C SER A 57 26.68 -11.28 -20.97
N GLY A 58 27.83 -11.33 -21.65
CA GLY A 58 27.97 -11.10 -23.09
C GLY A 58 27.36 -12.18 -23.99
N ALA A 59 26.53 -13.07 -23.44
CA ALA A 59 25.82 -14.09 -24.18
C ALA A 59 24.33 -13.76 -24.25
N ILE A 60 23.78 -13.76 -25.47
CA ILE A 60 22.37 -13.53 -25.77
C ILE A 60 21.57 -14.73 -25.25
N TYR A 61 21.27 -14.76 -23.96
CA TYR A 61 20.28 -15.67 -23.40
C TYR A 61 18.94 -14.94 -23.32
N VAL A 62 17.90 -15.53 -23.91
CA VAL A 62 16.51 -15.06 -23.77
C VAL A 62 16.14 -15.15 -22.30
N GLN A 63 16.11 -13.99 -21.62
CA GLN A 63 15.82 -13.95 -20.19
C GLN A 63 14.36 -14.34 -19.96
N ALA A 64 14.13 -15.50 -19.33
CA ALA A 64 12.81 -15.91 -18.93
C ALA A 64 12.25 -14.92 -17.88
N PRO A 65 11.08 -14.30 -18.11
CA PRO A 65 10.47 -13.41 -17.14
C PRO A 65 10.09 -14.19 -15.87
N SER A 66 10.70 -13.88 -14.73
CA SER A 66 10.22 -14.40 -13.45
C SER A 66 9.06 -13.52 -12.97
N SER A 67 7.81 -13.97 -13.12
CA SER A 67 6.66 -13.28 -12.54
C SER A 67 6.45 -13.74 -11.10
N LYS A 68 6.61 -12.85 -10.12
CA LYS A 68 6.17 -13.09 -8.74
C LYS A 68 4.83 -12.40 -8.51
N VAL A 69 3.88 -13.11 -7.93
CA VAL A 69 2.60 -12.53 -7.53
C VAL A 69 2.79 -11.90 -6.16
N LYS A 70 2.37 -10.65 -6.01
CA LYS A 70 2.29 -9.94 -4.71
C LYS A 70 0.92 -9.32 -4.52
N TYR A 71 0.65 -8.83 -3.32
CA TYR A 71 -0.60 -8.19 -2.96
C TYR A 71 -0.31 -6.76 -2.53
N ARG A 72 -1.09 -5.82 -3.07
CA ARG A 72 -0.89 -4.39 -2.83
C ARG A 72 -2.10 -3.85 -2.07
N VAL A 73 -1.82 -3.16 -0.97
CA VAL A 73 -2.81 -2.45 -0.17
C VAL A 73 -2.84 -1.00 -0.61
N ASN A 74 -4.04 -0.51 -0.87
CA ASN A 74 -4.30 0.85 -1.31
C ASN A 74 -5.42 1.47 -0.49
N LEU A 75 -5.39 2.79 -0.36
CA LEU A 75 -6.51 3.60 0.09
C LEU A 75 -7.26 4.15 -1.12
N ALA A 76 -8.54 3.85 -1.24
CA ALA A 76 -9.41 4.45 -2.24
C ALA A 76 -9.90 5.81 -1.72
N THR A 77 -9.88 6.82 -2.60
CA THR A 77 -10.28 8.19 -2.28
C THR A 77 -11.50 8.57 -3.10
N LYS A 78 -12.37 9.43 -2.56
CA LYS A 78 -13.50 9.99 -3.31
C LYS A 78 -13.07 11.00 -4.39
N ASP A 79 -11.83 11.50 -4.31
CA ASP A 79 -11.26 12.39 -5.34
C ASP A 79 -11.11 11.67 -6.70
N ARG A 80 -11.59 12.33 -7.76
CA ARG A 80 -11.48 11.87 -9.14
C ARG A 80 -10.04 11.88 -9.68
N ARG A 81 -9.17 12.76 -9.16
CA ARG A 81 -7.77 12.91 -9.61
C ARG A 81 -6.85 11.90 -8.92
N ASN A 82 -6.99 11.70 -7.61
CA ASN A 82 -6.11 10.85 -6.80
C ASN A 82 -6.80 9.58 -6.27
N ARG A 83 -7.59 8.91 -7.12
CA ARG A 83 -8.48 7.78 -6.75
C ARG A 83 -7.87 6.69 -5.85
N VAL A 84 -6.55 6.50 -5.89
CA VAL A 84 -5.86 5.42 -5.19
C VAL A 84 -4.51 5.86 -4.63
N VAL A 85 -4.33 5.76 -3.32
CA VAL A 85 -3.05 5.96 -2.64
C VAL A 85 -2.44 4.61 -2.29
N LYS A 86 -1.27 4.30 -2.87
CA LYS A 86 -0.53 3.08 -2.54
C LYS A 86 0.07 3.15 -1.14
N VAL A 87 -0.27 2.18 -0.29
CA VAL A 87 0.32 2.05 1.05
C VAL A 87 1.54 1.13 1.00
N LEU A 88 1.31 -0.16 0.74
CA LEU A 88 2.35 -1.18 0.77
C LEU A 88 2.16 -2.28 -0.26
N THR A 89 3.16 -3.13 -0.42
CA THR A 89 3.09 -4.31 -1.30
C THR A 89 3.86 -5.46 -0.66
N SER A 90 3.15 -6.52 -0.29
CA SER A 90 3.67 -7.65 0.49
C SER A 90 3.08 -8.98 0.02
N GLU A 91 3.34 -10.05 0.76
CA GLU A 91 2.69 -11.35 0.57
C GLU A 91 1.22 -11.29 1.02
N LYS A 92 0.43 -12.30 0.66
CA LYS A 92 -1.03 -12.27 0.82
C LYS A 92 -1.48 -11.99 2.25
N ASP A 93 -0.99 -12.79 3.18
CA ASP A 93 -1.47 -12.77 4.57
C ASP A 93 -1.04 -11.49 5.28
N GLU A 94 0.17 -11.01 4.99
CA GLU A 94 0.68 -9.73 5.48
C GLU A 94 -0.13 -8.56 4.92
N ALA A 95 -0.45 -8.56 3.61
CA ALA A 95 -1.26 -7.52 3.00
C ALA A 95 -2.68 -7.45 3.57
N ILE A 96 -3.29 -8.61 3.86
CA ILE A 96 -4.61 -8.68 4.50
C ILE A 96 -4.54 -8.18 5.94
N SER A 97 -3.56 -8.63 6.71
CA SER A 97 -3.39 -8.19 8.10
C SER A 97 -3.20 -6.68 8.19
N GLU A 98 -2.33 -6.10 7.35
CA GLU A 98 -2.10 -4.66 7.34
C GLU A 98 -3.33 -3.88 6.85
N ALA A 99 -4.04 -4.38 5.84
CA ALA A 99 -5.26 -3.72 5.37
C ALA A 99 -6.35 -3.67 6.44
N LEU A 100 -6.50 -4.73 7.25
CA LEU A 100 -7.42 -4.76 8.39
C LEU A 100 -7.02 -3.75 9.47
N LYS A 101 -5.73 -3.72 9.86
CA LYS A 101 -5.22 -2.73 10.85
C LYS A 101 -5.45 -1.30 10.38
N ILE A 102 -5.22 -1.02 9.10
CA ILE A 102 -5.46 0.31 8.52
C ILE A 102 -6.95 0.63 8.49
N GLY A 103 -7.80 -0.33 8.11
CA GLY A 103 -9.25 -0.18 8.13
C GLY A 103 -9.78 0.11 9.55
N GLU A 104 -9.23 -0.56 10.57
CA GLU A 104 -9.52 -0.28 11.98
C GLU A 104 -9.07 1.11 12.42
N ALA A 105 -7.82 1.47 12.14
CA ALA A 105 -7.25 2.76 12.54
C ALA A 105 -7.95 3.97 11.87
N LEU A 106 -8.46 3.79 10.65
CA LEU A 106 -9.13 4.83 9.87
C LEU A 106 -10.66 4.73 9.91
N ASN A 107 -11.21 3.73 10.59
CA ASN A 107 -12.64 3.40 10.58
C ASN A 107 -13.22 3.23 9.15
N LEU A 108 -12.51 2.51 8.29
CA LEU A 108 -12.87 2.27 6.89
C LEU A 108 -13.17 0.78 6.65
N ASN A 109 -14.07 0.52 5.71
CA ASN A 109 -14.30 -0.85 5.23
C ASN A 109 -13.13 -1.33 4.37
N VAL A 110 -12.87 -2.64 4.41
CA VAL A 110 -11.81 -3.27 3.61
C VAL A 110 -12.45 -4.07 2.47
N LEU A 111 -12.03 -3.79 1.24
CA LEU A 111 -12.42 -4.50 0.03
C LEU A 111 -11.33 -5.46 -0.42
N ASP A 112 -11.58 -6.76 -0.31
CA ASP A 112 -10.75 -7.80 -0.88
C ASP A 112 -11.05 -7.94 -2.38
N SER A 113 -10.11 -7.49 -3.22
CA SER A 113 -10.11 -7.67 -4.67
C SER A 113 -8.95 -8.58 -5.13
N THR A 114 -8.52 -9.50 -4.27
CA THR A 114 -7.46 -10.45 -4.58
C THR A 114 -7.92 -11.58 -5.51
N SER A 115 -9.22 -11.90 -5.48
CA SER A 115 -9.89 -12.89 -6.31
C SER A 115 -10.82 -12.24 -7.33
N HIS A 116 -11.37 -13.02 -8.26
CA HIS A 116 -12.34 -12.52 -9.24
C HIS A 116 -13.62 -11.99 -8.57
N ASN A 117 -14.02 -12.61 -7.45
CA ASN A 117 -15.16 -12.15 -6.66
C ASN A 117 -14.68 -11.19 -5.59
N GLN A 118 -15.10 -9.93 -5.70
CA GLN A 118 -14.82 -8.91 -4.70
C GLN A 118 -15.62 -9.19 -3.44
N LYS A 119 -14.98 -9.08 -2.27
CA LYS A 119 -15.61 -9.31 -0.98
C LYS A 119 -15.35 -8.15 -0.05
N TRP A 120 -16.41 -7.63 0.57
CA TRP A 120 -16.30 -6.67 1.65
C TRP A 120 -16.00 -7.39 2.95
N ILE A 121 -14.90 -7.01 3.59
CA ILE A 121 -14.54 -7.42 4.93
C ILE A 121 -14.89 -6.25 5.83
N LYS A 122 -15.95 -6.41 6.63
CA LYS A 122 -16.36 -5.39 7.60
C LYS A 122 -15.38 -5.40 8.76
N THR A 123 -14.87 -4.22 9.08
CA THR A 123 -14.12 -3.99 10.31
C THR A 123 -15.10 -3.83 11.48
N SER A 124 -14.74 -4.36 12.65
CA SER A 124 -15.57 -4.43 13.87
C SER A 124 -16.04 -3.08 14.42
N ALA A 125 -15.41 -1.98 14.01
CA ALA A 125 -15.77 -0.61 14.41
C ALA A 125 -17.16 -0.15 13.91
N ASN A 126 -17.77 -0.85 12.94
CA ASN A 126 -19.10 -0.53 12.42
C ASN A 126 -20.27 -1.20 13.19
N ASN A 127 -20.03 -1.74 14.39
CA ASN A 127 -21.07 -2.28 15.28
C ASN A 127 -21.57 -1.25 16.31
N GLY A 128 -21.64 0.03 15.94
CA GLY A 128 -22.21 1.10 16.76
C GLY A 128 -23.31 1.82 16.01
N SER A 129 -24.50 1.90 16.64
CA SER A 129 -25.69 2.64 16.23
C SER A 129 -26.66 1.91 15.28
N ILE A 130 -27.28 0.86 15.82
CA ILE A 130 -28.71 0.63 15.55
C ILE A 130 -29.42 1.00 16.86
N ALA A 131 -30.27 2.02 16.77
CA ALA A 131 -31.16 2.46 17.84
C ALA A 131 -32.19 1.39 18.20
#